data_AF-A0A139PGU4-F1
#
_entry.id   AF-A0A139PGU4-F1
#
_cell.length_a   1.000
_cell.length_b   1.000
_cell.length_c   1.000
_cell.angle_alpha   90.00
_cell.angle_beta   90.00
_cell.angle_gamma   90.00
#
_symmetry.space_group_name_H-M   'P 1'
#
loop_
_entity.id
_entity.type
_entity.pdbx_description
1 polymer ?
#
loop_
_entity_poly.entity_id
_entity_poly.type
_entity_poly.pdbx_seq_one_letter_code
_entity_poly.pdbx_strand_id
1 'polypeptide(L)' 'MLEVVCQDRFGKIVDRHVSTEGQVKLVYPEQAYSYQVRLLSAGMQEFTFRHIAISPISSEQ' A
#
# COMPACT_ATOMS: atom_id res chain seq x y z
N MET A 1 -4.28 -5.91 -8.41
CA MET A 1 -4.41 -4.58 -7.77
C MET A 1 -3.47 -4.51 -6.57
N LEU A 2 -2.99 -3.32 -6.23
CA LEU A 2 -2.14 -3.08 -5.06
C LEU A 2 -2.96 -2.39 -3.98
N GLU A 3 -2.90 -2.89 -2.75
CA GLU A 3 -3.54 -2.31 -1.58
C GLU A 3 -2.50 -2.00 -0.50
N VAL A 4 -2.62 -0.84 0.14
CA VAL A 4 -1.88 -0.51 1.36
C VAL A 4 -2.88 -0.22 2.48
N VAL A 5 -2.74 -0.91 3.61
CA VAL A 5 -3.58 -0.74 4.81
C VAL A 5 -2.71 -0.30 5.96
N CYS A 6 -3.01 0.85 6.54
CA CYS A 6 -2.35 1.34 7.75
C CYS A 6 -3.21 1.01 8.98
N GLN A 7 -2.56 0.57 10.05
CA GLN A 7 -3.21 0.17 11.30
C GLN A 7 -2.60 0.91 12.49
N ASP A 8 -3.43 1.24 13.48
CA ASP A 8 -2.96 1.71 14.78
C ASP A 8 -2.33 0.58 15.61
N ARG A 9 -1.86 0.92 16.82
CA ARG A 9 -1.22 -0.02 17.75
C ARG A 9 -2.12 -1.20 18.16
N PHE A 10 -3.43 -1.06 18.05
CA PHE A 10 -4.41 -2.08 18.41
C PHE A 10 -4.91 -2.88 17.20
N GLY A 11 -4.34 -2.64 16.02
CA GLY A 11 -4.71 -3.32 14.78
C GLY A 11 -5.94 -2.72 14.09
N LYS A 12 -6.49 -1.60 14.57
CA LYS A 12 -7.61 -0.92 13.92
C LYS A 12 -7.10 -0.21 12.67
N ILE A 13 -7.82 -0.37 11.56
CA ILE A 13 -7.50 0.31 10.30
C ILE A 13 -7.69 1.81 10.49
N VAL A 14 -6.64 2.57 10.16
CA VAL A 14 -6.63 4.05 10.22
C VAL A 14 -6.58 4.68 8.84
N ASP A 15 -6.09 3.95 7.84
CA ASP A 15 -6.09 4.38 6.44
C ASP A 15 -6.03 3.18 5.49
N ARG A 16 -6.57 3.33 4.27
CA ARG A 16 -6.60 2.28 3.24
C ARG A 16 -6.57 2.89 1.84
N HIS A 17 -5.60 2.47 1.05
CA HIS A 17 -5.45 2.86 -0.35
C HIS A 17 -5.50 1.63 -1.25
N VAL A 18 -6.23 1.72 -2.36
CA VAL A 18 -6.30 0.68 -3.39
C VAL A 18 -5.99 1.31 -4.74
N SER A 19 -5.09 0.67 -5.50
CA SER A 19 -4.68 1.12 -6.82
C SER A 19 -4.71 -0.01 -7.85
N THR A 20 -5.28 0.29 -9.01
CA THR A 20 -5.23 -0.57 -10.20
C THR A 20 -3.96 -0.36 -11.03
N GLU A 21 -3.25 0.76 -10.81
CA GLU A 21 -2.07 1.15 -11.59
C GLU A 21 -0.76 0.52 -11.09
N GLY A 22 -0.81 -0.26 -10.00
CA GLY A 22 0.37 -0.91 -9.41
C GLY A 22 1.26 0.02 -8.57
N GLN A 23 0.84 1.27 -8.37
CA GLN A 23 1.51 2.25 -7.50
C GLN A 23 0.52 2.85 -6.50
N VAL A 24 0.99 3.12 -5.28
CA VAL A 24 0.25 3.87 -4.26
C VAL A 24 1.16 4.97 -3.73
N LYS A 25 0.65 6.21 -3.73
CA LYS A 25 1.28 7.34 -3.05
C LYS A 25 0.53 7.59 -1.76
N LEU A 26 1.23 7.61 -0.63
CA LEU A 26 0.61 7.86 0.66
C LEU A 26 1.55 8.69 1.54
N VAL A 27 0.93 9.54 2.36
CA VAL A 27 1.60 10.13 3.53
C VAL A 27 1.33 9.17 4.68
N TYR A 28 2.39 8.71 5.34
CA TYR A 28 2.23 7.74 6.43
C TYR A 28 1.44 8.39 7.59
N PRO A 29 0.23 7.90 7.93
CA PRO A 29 -0.64 8.59 8.89
C PRO A 29 -0.02 8.67 10.28
N GLU A 30 -0.21 9.79 10.99
CA GLU A 30 0.38 9.99 12.33
C GLU A 30 -0.08 8.93 13.34
N GLN A 31 -1.34 8.49 13.24
CA GLN A 31 -1.92 7.46 14.09
C GLN A 31 -1.52 6.02 13.72
N ALA A 32 -0.77 5.82 12.61
CA ALA A 32 -0.40 4.50 12.14
C ALA A 32 0.82 3.96 12.90
N TYR A 33 0.67 2.77 13.46
CA TYR A 33 1.76 2.02 14.09
C TYR A 33 2.41 1.02 13.14
N SER A 34 1.62 0.43 12.24
CA SER A 34 2.09 -0.51 11.23
C SER A 34 1.32 -0.37 9.93
N TYR A 35 1.84 -0.96 8.86
CA TYR A 35 1.13 -1.06 7.58
C TYR A 35 1.29 -2.45 6.96
N GLN A 36 0.39 -2.78 6.04
CA GLN A 36 0.45 -3.97 5.22
C GLN A 36 0.34 -3.59 3.74
N VAL A 37 1.15 -4.20 2.90
CA VAL A 37 1.06 -4.09 1.44
C VAL A 37 0.54 -5.42 0.90
N ARG A 38 -0.54 -5.38 0.12
CA ARG A 38 -1.31 -6.55 -0.33
C ARG A 38 -1.50 -6.50 -1.83
N LEU A 39 -1.36 -7.65 -2.49
CA LEU A 39 -1.78 -7.83 -3.89
C LEU A 39 -3.16 -8.47 -3.89
N LEU A 40 -4.12 -7.80 -4.52
CA LEU A 40 -5.48 -8.32 -4.69
C LEU A 40 -5.65 -8.87 -6.10
N SER A 41 -6.10 -10.13 -6.20
CA SER A 41 -6.53 -10.73 -7.47
C SER A 41 -7.97 -10.33 -7.77
N ALA A 42 -8.22 -9.84 -8.98
CA ALA A 42 -9.54 -9.47 -9.49
C ALA A 42 -9.91 -10.35 -10.69
N GLY A 43 -9.84 -11.67 -10.51
CA GLY A 43 -10.03 -12.65 -11.58
C GLY A 43 -8.78 -12.93 -12.42
N MET A 44 -7.59 -12.67 -11.87
CA MET A 44 -6.32 -12.95 -12.55
C MET A 44 -6.08 -14.45 -12.65
N GLN A 45 -5.79 -14.97 -13.85
CA GLN A 45 -5.45 -16.38 -14.07
C GLN A 45 -3.95 -16.64 -13.86
N GLU A 46 -3.11 -15.74 -14.37
CA GLU A 46 -1.66 -15.85 -14.27
C GLU A 46 -1.05 -14.46 -14.06
N PHE A 47 -0.03 -14.37 -13.20
CA PHE A 47 0.81 -13.18 -13.12
C PHE A 47 2.21 -13.57 -12.67
N THR A 48 3.21 -12.85 -13.16
CA THR A 48 4.59 -12.95 -12.65
C THR A 48 4.86 -11.78 -11.73
N PHE A 49 5.04 -12.07 -10.44
CA PHE A 49 5.50 -11.09 -9.48
C PHE A 49 7.02 -10.91 -9.57
N ARG A 50 7.50 -9.66 -9.63
CA ARG A 50 8.94 -9.37 -9.57
C ARG A 50 9.34 -8.90 -8.17
N HIS A 51 8.91 -7.71 -7.78
CA HIS A 51 9.14 -7.13 -6.46
C HIS A 51 8.17 -5.96 -6.22
N ILE A 52 8.15 -5.47 -4.97
CA ILE A 52 7.57 -4.17 -4.58
C ILE A 52 8.72 -3.32 -4.05
N ALA A 53 8.75 -2.04 -4.42
CA ALA A 53 9.68 -1.07 -3.88
C ALA A 53 8.91 0.07 -3.19
N ILE A 54 9.45 0.55 -2.07
CA ILE A 54 8.91 1.69 -1.32
C ILE A 54 10.02 2.74 -1.29
N SER A 55 9.71 3.92 -1.83
CA SER A 55 10.66 5.02 -1.90
C SER A 55 9.99 6.29 -1.35
N PRO A 56 10.72 7.15 -0.63
CA PRO A 56 10.24 8.48 -0.31
C PRO A 56 9.87 9.24 -1.58
N ILE A 57 8.79 10.02 -1.51
CA ILE A 57 8.50 11.01 -2.55
C ILE A 57 9.36 12.22 -2.20
N SER A 58 10.46 12.43 -2.90
CA SER A 58 11.26 13.63 -2.75
C SER A 58 10.44 14.83 -3.20
N SER A 59 10.22 15.78 -2.27
CA SER A 59 9.81 17.13 -2.60
C SER A 59 11.05 17.90 -3.10
N GLU A 60 11.53 17.56 -4.30
CA GLU A 60 12.40 18.45 -5.07
C GLU A 60 11.64 18.90 -6.30
N GLN A 61 10.99 20.06 -6.16
CA GLN A 61 10.91 21.15 -7.13
C GLN A 61 10.52 22.43 -6.38
#